data_AF-A0A2D0A2Y6-F1
#
_entry.id   AF-A0A2D0A2Y6-F1
#
_cell.length_a   1.000
_cell.length_b   1.000
_cell.length_c   1.000
_cell.angle_alpha   90.00
_cell.angle_beta   90.00
_cell.angle_gamma   90.00
#
_symmetry.space_group_name_H-M   'P 1'
#
loop_
_entity.id
_entity.type
_entity.pdbx_description
1 polymer ?
#
loop_
_entity_poly.entity_id
_entity_poly.type
_entity_poly.pdbx_seq_one_letter_code
_entity_poly.pdbx_strand_id
1 'polypeptide(L)'
;MPLPETWILAGLAALNLLLLIWLLLRRPPAPDHTALIATLGSANERIERELRHEIGESSRGARQETSQAFATFQQALVQQGAEATRTQNAQIDAFAQQLNLLQKTLADTLNTQLQGLAESNARRLAEVRATMEAQLAQLQQSNTAKLDEMRQTVDEKLQSTLEARLGESFKQVADRLEQVHKGLGEMQTLAVGVGNLQRVLTNVKTRGVFGEVQLEALLEQVLTPEQYARQVETKPRSGQRVDFAIRFPGRGSEGAPVWLPIDAKFPRDDYERLLDAHERVDAGAAELAARALETRIRTEAKSIAENYLAAPHTTDFAILFLPVESLYAEVLRRPGLMDAIQRQHRVTLAGPTTLLAMLNSLHMGFRTLALEQQASEVWKVLGAVKTEFERYGEWVARIKEQVAKASDTLDKADTRAKQMRLALRKVEALPEAQSQALLPAADEGDLVP
;
A
#
# COMPACT_ATOMS: atom_id res chain seq x y z
N MET A 1 -67.87 -151.30 89.36
CA MET A 1 -66.94 -152.10 88.54
C MET A 1 -67.13 -151.73 87.06
N PRO A 2 -66.08 -151.74 86.23
CA PRO A 2 -65.68 -150.62 85.35
C PRO A 2 -66.08 -150.74 83.86
N LEU A 3 -65.72 -149.72 83.05
CA LEU A 3 -65.64 -149.62 81.56
C LEU A 3 -66.86 -149.06 80.75
N PRO A 4 -66.90 -147.74 80.46
CA PRO A 4 -67.50 -147.28 79.18
C PRO A 4 -66.77 -146.14 78.40
N GLU A 5 -65.67 -145.55 78.89
CA GLU A 5 -65.10 -144.31 78.28
C GLU A 5 -64.36 -144.51 76.93
N THR A 6 -63.87 -145.71 76.61
CA THR A 6 -63.04 -145.95 75.42
C THR A 6 -63.81 -145.98 74.09
N TRP A 7 -65.11 -146.29 74.11
CA TRP A 7 -65.94 -146.34 72.90
C TRP A 7 -66.35 -144.94 72.39
N ILE A 8 -66.43 -143.96 73.28
CA ILE A 8 -66.79 -142.58 72.95
C ILE A 8 -65.66 -141.92 72.14
N LEU A 9 -64.40 -142.20 72.49
CA LEU A 9 -63.23 -141.64 71.79
C LEU A 9 -63.08 -142.20 70.36
N ALA A 10 -63.40 -143.48 70.14
CA ALA A 10 -63.36 -144.09 68.81
C ALA A 10 -64.41 -143.51 67.86
N GLY A 11 -65.62 -143.22 68.38
CA GLY A 11 -66.70 -142.59 67.59
C GLY A 11 -66.37 -141.16 67.14
N LEU A 12 -65.75 -140.36 68.02
CA LEU A 12 -65.34 -138.99 67.70
C LEU A 12 -64.22 -138.95 66.65
N ALA A 13 -63.28 -139.89 66.69
CA ALA A 13 -62.22 -139.98 65.69
C ALA A 13 -62.76 -140.28 64.28
N ALA A 14 -63.74 -141.19 64.18
CA ALA A 14 -64.37 -141.51 62.89
C ALA A 14 -65.16 -140.33 62.29
N LEU A 15 -65.85 -139.56 63.13
CA LEU A 15 -66.59 -138.36 62.70
C LEU A 15 -65.65 -137.27 62.16
N ASN A 16 -64.51 -137.05 62.83
CA ASN A 16 -63.53 -136.06 62.41
C ASN A 16 -62.94 -136.38 61.03
N LEU A 17 -62.66 -137.67 60.79
CA LEU A 17 -62.09 -138.14 59.54
C LEU A 17 -63.05 -137.97 58.36
N LEU A 18 -64.36 -138.17 58.58
CA LEU A 18 -65.40 -137.87 57.58
C LEU A 18 -65.49 -136.38 57.24
N LEU A 19 -65.33 -135.51 58.25
CA LEU A 19 -65.43 -134.05 58.07
C LEU A 19 -64.24 -133.51 57.26
N LEU A 20 -63.04 -134.06 57.48
CA LEU A 20 -61.85 -133.74 56.69
C LEU A 20 -61.98 -134.18 55.22
N ILE A 21 -62.55 -135.36 54.97
CA ILE A 21 -62.82 -135.81 53.60
C ILE A 21 -63.82 -134.88 52.90
N TRP A 22 -64.88 -134.46 53.58
CA TRP A 22 -65.87 -133.52 53.01
C TRP A 22 -65.25 -132.18 52.63
N LEU A 23 -64.33 -131.66 53.44
CA LEU A 23 -63.69 -130.37 53.17
C LEU A 23 -62.71 -130.44 52.00
N LEU A 24 -62.02 -131.57 51.81
CA LEU A 24 -61.11 -131.81 50.69
C LEU A 24 -61.84 -131.99 49.35
N LEU A 25 -63.06 -132.53 49.36
CA LEU A 25 -63.87 -132.66 48.14
C LEU A 25 -64.57 -131.36 47.71
N ARG A 26 -64.50 -130.30 48.51
CA ARG A 26 -65.16 -129.02 48.21
C ARG A 26 -64.24 -128.11 47.38
N ARG A 27 -64.36 -128.17 46.04
CA ARG A 27 -63.70 -127.21 45.14
C ARG A 27 -64.45 -125.85 45.14
N PRO A 28 -63.75 -124.70 45.24
CA PRO A 28 -64.37 -123.37 45.09
C PRO A 28 -64.53 -122.97 43.60
N PRO A 29 -65.48 -122.06 43.26
CA PRO A 29 -65.71 -121.57 41.89
C PRO A 29 -64.71 -120.46 41.48
N ALA A 30 -64.51 -120.27 40.18
CA ALA A 30 -63.57 -119.31 39.59
C ALA A 30 -64.07 -117.84 39.60
N PRO A 31 -63.18 -116.84 39.66
CA PRO A 31 -63.54 -115.41 39.71
C PRO A 31 -63.85 -114.79 38.32
N ASP A 32 -64.71 -113.76 38.31
CA ASP A 32 -65.27 -113.10 37.11
C ASP A 32 -64.53 -111.80 36.78
N HIS A 33 -63.85 -111.73 35.62
CA HIS A 33 -62.97 -110.63 35.21
C HIS A 33 -63.68 -109.49 34.44
N THR A 34 -64.95 -109.67 34.10
CA THR A 34 -65.70 -108.73 33.24
C THR A 34 -66.09 -107.43 33.94
N ALA A 35 -66.40 -107.50 35.24
CA ALA A 35 -66.75 -106.33 36.06
C ALA A 35 -65.57 -105.35 36.26
N LEU A 36 -64.34 -105.86 36.28
CA LEU A 36 -63.12 -105.07 36.52
C LEU A 36 -62.73 -104.21 35.32
N ILE A 37 -63.01 -104.66 34.10
CA ILE A 37 -62.68 -103.92 32.87
C ILE A 37 -63.65 -102.74 32.67
N ALA A 38 -64.92 -102.92 33.02
CA ALA A 38 -65.94 -101.87 32.93
C ALA A 38 -65.69 -100.71 33.92
N THR A 39 -65.21 -101.01 35.13
CA THR A 39 -64.87 -99.97 36.12
C THR A 39 -63.61 -99.20 35.74
N LEU A 40 -62.61 -99.86 35.14
CA LEU A 40 -61.41 -99.19 34.63
C LEU A 40 -61.71 -98.29 33.41
N GLY A 41 -62.57 -98.73 32.48
CA GLY A 41 -62.96 -97.92 31.32
C GLY A 41 -63.68 -96.62 31.71
N SER A 42 -64.65 -96.70 32.62
CA SER A 42 -65.40 -95.53 33.09
C SER A 42 -64.55 -94.55 33.91
N ALA A 43 -63.58 -95.05 34.67
CA ALA A 43 -62.61 -94.20 35.37
C ALA A 43 -61.71 -93.43 34.37
N ASN A 44 -61.27 -94.07 33.30
CA ASN A 44 -60.38 -93.46 32.32
C ASN A 44 -61.07 -92.35 31.50
N GLU A 45 -62.33 -92.56 31.09
CA GLU A 45 -63.13 -91.53 30.40
C GLU A 45 -63.44 -90.31 31.28
N ARG A 46 -63.49 -90.49 32.61
CA ARG A 46 -63.69 -89.39 33.54
C ARG A 46 -62.42 -88.54 33.65
N ILE A 47 -61.27 -89.20 33.81
CA ILE A 47 -59.96 -88.53 33.85
C ILE A 47 -59.72 -87.75 32.54
N GLU A 48 -60.02 -88.33 31.38
CA GLU A 48 -59.80 -87.65 30.11
C GLU A 48 -60.65 -86.38 29.96
N ARG A 49 -61.91 -86.42 30.40
CA ARG A 49 -62.79 -85.24 30.38
C ARG A 49 -62.32 -84.15 31.32
N GLU A 50 -61.87 -84.54 32.52
CA GLU A 50 -61.35 -83.62 33.53
C GLU A 50 -60.05 -82.95 33.04
N LEU A 51 -59.13 -83.72 32.45
CA LEU A 51 -57.89 -83.21 31.87
C LEU A 51 -58.15 -82.23 30.71
N ARG A 52 -59.08 -82.54 29.80
CA ARG A 52 -59.46 -81.63 28.69
C ARG A 52 -60.10 -80.35 29.19
N HIS A 53 -60.89 -80.43 30.27
CA HIS A 53 -61.48 -79.26 30.90
C HIS A 53 -60.41 -78.38 31.54
N GLU A 54 -59.50 -78.97 32.32
CA GLU A 54 -58.41 -78.27 33.00
C GLU A 54 -57.41 -77.65 32.01
N ILE A 55 -57.06 -78.35 30.92
CA ILE A 55 -56.24 -77.79 29.84
C ILE A 55 -56.96 -76.64 29.13
N GLY A 56 -58.28 -76.75 28.92
CA GLY A 56 -59.09 -75.68 28.32
C GLY A 56 -59.16 -74.43 29.18
N GLU A 57 -59.35 -74.58 30.49
CA GLU A 57 -59.35 -73.48 31.45
C GLU A 57 -57.95 -72.88 31.62
N SER A 58 -56.91 -73.71 31.74
CA SER A 58 -55.52 -73.27 31.82
C SER A 58 -55.10 -72.49 30.57
N SER A 59 -55.47 -72.95 29.37
CA SER A 59 -55.18 -72.24 28.12
C SER A 59 -55.89 -70.89 28.03
N ARG A 60 -57.13 -70.79 28.53
CA ARG A 60 -57.86 -69.52 28.61
C ARG A 60 -57.22 -68.57 29.62
N GLY A 61 -56.85 -69.08 30.80
CA GLY A 61 -56.12 -68.32 31.81
C GLY A 61 -54.80 -67.77 31.27
N ALA A 62 -53.99 -68.61 30.63
CA ALA A 62 -52.71 -68.21 30.04
C ALA A 62 -52.87 -67.17 28.92
N ARG A 63 -53.89 -67.28 28.06
CA ARG A 63 -54.19 -66.26 27.04
C ARG A 63 -54.62 -64.93 27.64
N GLN A 64 -55.38 -64.98 28.73
CA GLN A 64 -55.82 -63.76 29.41
C GLN A 64 -54.66 -63.07 30.13
N GLU A 65 -53.81 -63.82 30.82
CA GLU A 65 -52.60 -63.30 31.47
C GLU A 65 -51.62 -62.70 30.44
N THR A 66 -51.37 -63.38 29.32
CA THR A 66 -50.51 -62.85 28.26
C THR A 66 -51.09 -61.61 27.58
N SER A 67 -52.41 -61.57 27.34
CA SER A 67 -53.06 -60.35 26.82
C SER A 67 -52.98 -59.19 27.81
N GLN A 68 -53.12 -59.45 29.12
CA GLN A 68 -52.97 -58.43 30.14
C GLN A 68 -51.52 -57.95 30.26
N ALA A 69 -50.55 -58.86 30.24
CA ALA A 69 -49.13 -58.52 30.24
C ALA A 69 -48.71 -57.70 29.00
N PHE A 70 -49.30 -58.00 27.83
CA PHE A 70 -49.03 -57.21 26.63
C PHE A 70 -49.65 -55.81 26.71
N ALA A 71 -50.87 -55.69 27.24
CA ALA A 71 -51.51 -54.40 27.46
C ALA A 71 -50.73 -53.52 28.45
N THR A 72 -50.24 -54.08 29.56
CA THR A 72 -49.41 -53.35 30.52
C THR A 72 -48.05 -52.97 29.92
N PHE A 73 -47.44 -53.85 29.13
CA PHE A 73 -46.20 -53.54 28.42
C PHE A 73 -46.37 -52.42 27.38
N GLN A 74 -47.43 -52.47 26.58
CA GLN A 74 -47.76 -51.41 25.62
C GLN A 74 -48.00 -50.08 26.34
N GLN A 75 -48.73 -50.10 27.46
CA GLN A 75 -48.96 -48.92 28.30
C GLN A 75 -47.64 -48.35 28.83
N ALA A 76 -46.74 -49.21 29.32
CA ALA A 76 -45.43 -48.80 29.81
C ALA A 76 -44.56 -48.18 28.70
N LEU A 77 -44.57 -48.74 27.48
CA LEU A 77 -43.85 -48.16 26.35
C LEU A 77 -44.40 -46.79 25.93
N VAL A 78 -45.73 -46.62 25.91
CA VAL A 78 -46.34 -45.32 25.59
C VAL A 78 -46.04 -44.29 26.67
N GLN A 79 -46.07 -44.69 27.94
CA GLN A 79 -45.68 -43.81 29.04
C GLN A 79 -44.19 -43.42 28.96
N GLN A 80 -43.30 -44.38 28.72
CA GLN A 80 -41.87 -44.12 28.55
C GLN A 80 -41.59 -43.21 27.35
N GLY A 81 -42.27 -43.42 26.22
CA GLY A 81 -42.17 -42.55 25.04
C GLY A 81 -42.68 -41.13 25.30
N ALA A 82 -43.79 -40.99 26.05
CA ALA A 82 -44.32 -39.69 26.45
C ALA A 82 -43.39 -38.96 27.42
N GLU A 83 -42.77 -39.66 28.37
CA GLU A 83 -41.77 -39.10 29.30
C GLU A 83 -40.49 -38.69 28.57
N ALA A 84 -39.99 -39.52 27.64
CA ALA A 84 -38.85 -39.19 26.81
C ALA A 84 -39.12 -37.94 25.94
N THR A 85 -40.31 -37.82 25.38
CA THR A 85 -40.69 -36.64 24.57
C THR A 85 -40.83 -35.39 25.44
N ARG A 86 -41.39 -35.51 26.66
CA ARG A 86 -41.49 -34.39 27.61
C ARG A 86 -40.13 -33.89 28.07
N THR A 87 -39.21 -34.81 28.39
CA THR A 87 -37.85 -34.46 28.79
C THR A 87 -37.07 -33.83 27.65
N GLN A 88 -37.21 -34.36 26.43
CA GLN A 88 -36.61 -33.77 25.24
C GLN A 88 -37.15 -32.36 24.95
N ASN A 89 -38.47 -32.15 25.02
CA ASN A 89 -39.07 -30.82 24.84
C ASN A 89 -38.59 -29.83 25.91
N ALA A 90 -38.52 -30.24 27.18
CA ALA A 90 -37.98 -29.41 28.25
C ALA A 90 -36.50 -29.04 28.03
N GLN A 91 -35.69 -29.96 27.49
CA GLN A 91 -34.29 -29.68 27.13
C GLN A 91 -34.19 -28.69 25.96
N ILE A 92 -35.05 -28.81 24.95
CA ILE A 92 -35.09 -27.87 23.81
C ILE A 92 -35.50 -26.47 24.28
N ASP A 93 -36.49 -26.37 25.16
CA ASP A 93 -36.92 -25.09 25.73
C ASP A 93 -35.82 -24.45 26.58
N ALA A 94 -35.14 -25.23 27.42
CA ALA A 94 -34.00 -24.77 28.20
C ALA A 94 -32.84 -24.28 27.30
N PHE A 95 -32.57 -25.00 26.20
CA PHE A 95 -31.56 -24.62 25.22
C PHE A 95 -31.95 -23.33 24.47
N ALA A 96 -33.22 -23.19 24.08
CA ALA A 96 -33.73 -21.97 23.45
C ALA A 96 -33.63 -20.76 24.38
N GLN A 97 -33.93 -20.92 25.68
CA GLN A 97 -33.76 -19.88 26.69
C GLN A 97 -32.28 -19.51 26.87
N GLN A 98 -31.38 -20.49 26.91
CA GLN A 98 -29.94 -20.25 27.02
C GLN A 98 -29.39 -19.51 25.79
N LEU A 99 -29.84 -19.86 24.58
CA LEU A 99 -29.46 -19.14 23.36
C LEU A 99 -29.96 -17.70 23.35
N ASN A 100 -31.20 -17.45 23.77
CA ASN A 100 -31.74 -16.09 23.88
C ASN A 100 -30.98 -15.25 24.93
N LEU A 101 -30.61 -15.85 26.07
CA LEU A 101 -29.79 -15.19 27.07
C LEU A 101 -28.39 -14.86 26.52
N LEU A 102 -27.73 -15.79 25.85
CA LEU A 102 -26.42 -15.56 25.20
C LEU A 102 -26.49 -14.45 24.16
N GLN A 103 -27.51 -14.48 23.28
CA GLN A 103 -27.70 -13.46 22.25
C GLN A 103 -27.90 -12.08 22.89
N LYS A 104 -28.70 -11.99 23.96
CA LYS A 104 -28.92 -10.76 24.70
C LYS A 104 -27.64 -10.26 25.38
N THR A 105 -26.90 -11.12 26.07
CA THR A 105 -25.63 -10.75 26.70
C THR A 105 -24.60 -10.27 25.69
N LEU A 106 -24.52 -10.92 24.52
CA LEU A 106 -23.66 -10.49 23.41
C LEU A 106 -24.06 -9.12 22.89
N ALA A 107 -25.36 -8.88 22.67
CA ALA A 107 -25.87 -7.58 22.22
C ALA A 107 -25.58 -6.46 23.23
N ASP A 108 -25.84 -6.72 24.52
CA ASP A 108 -25.57 -5.75 25.60
C ASP A 108 -24.06 -5.46 25.73
N THR A 109 -23.21 -6.49 25.59
CA THR A 109 -21.75 -6.34 25.64
C THR A 109 -21.23 -5.52 24.45
N LEU A 110 -21.71 -5.81 23.25
CA LEU A 110 -21.35 -5.06 22.04
C LEU A 110 -21.81 -3.60 22.14
N ASN A 111 -23.02 -3.34 22.62
CA ASN A 111 -23.52 -1.98 22.77
C ASN A 111 -22.70 -1.19 23.80
N THR A 112 -22.33 -1.82 24.91
CA THR A 112 -21.46 -1.21 25.94
C THR A 112 -20.05 -0.94 25.41
N GLN A 113 -19.46 -1.87 24.65
CA GLN A 113 -18.15 -1.65 24.02
C GLN A 113 -18.20 -0.53 22.97
N LEU A 114 -19.25 -0.47 22.14
CA LEU A 114 -19.41 0.58 21.14
C LEU A 114 -19.57 1.96 21.80
N GLN A 115 -20.33 2.06 22.89
CA GLN A 115 -20.44 3.30 23.66
C GLN A 115 -19.09 3.71 24.27
N GLY A 116 -18.35 2.77 24.87
CA GLY A 116 -17.01 3.04 25.42
C GLY A 116 -16.01 3.48 24.36
N LEU A 117 -16.06 2.88 23.16
CA LEU A 117 -15.24 3.28 22.02
C LEU A 117 -15.62 4.67 21.50
N ALA A 118 -16.92 4.96 21.38
CA ALA A 118 -17.40 6.26 20.94
C ALA A 118 -16.97 7.37 21.91
N GLU A 119 -17.09 7.13 23.21
CA GLU A 119 -16.69 8.09 24.24
C GLU A 119 -15.16 8.28 24.29
N SER A 120 -14.39 7.18 24.18
CA SER A 120 -12.93 7.23 24.07
C SER A 120 -12.48 8.02 22.84
N ASN A 121 -13.12 7.78 21.69
CA ASN A 121 -12.79 8.47 20.46
C ASN A 121 -13.15 9.96 20.52
N ALA A 122 -14.29 10.31 21.13
CA ALA A 122 -14.69 11.70 21.38
C ALA A 122 -13.67 12.43 22.27
N ARG A 123 -13.18 11.79 23.33
CA ARG A 123 -12.13 12.34 24.21
C ARG A 123 -10.81 12.55 23.46
N ARG A 124 -10.36 11.56 22.69
CA ARG A 124 -9.13 11.68 21.87
C ARG A 124 -9.23 12.79 20.83
N LEU A 125 -10.38 12.92 20.16
CA LEU A 125 -10.60 14.00 19.20
C LEU A 125 -10.59 15.38 19.86
N ALA A 126 -11.11 15.50 21.09
CA ALA A 126 -11.03 16.73 21.86
C ALA A 126 -9.58 17.07 22.25
N GLU A 127 -8.79 16.08 22.68
CA GLU A 127 -7.35 16.24 22.98
C GLU A 127 -6.55 16.66 21.75
N VAL A 128 -6.81 16.04 20.60
CA VAL A 128 -6.15 16.40 19.32
C VAL A 128 -6.51 17.83 18.91
N ARG A 129 -7.78 18.24 19.07
CA ARG A 129 -8.18 19.63 18.80
C ARG A 129 -7.49 20.62 19.73
N ALA A 130 -7.48 20.36 21.04
CA ALA A 130 -6.83 21.22 22.02
C ALA A 130 -5.31 21.37 21.76
N THR A 131 -4.64 20.27 21.40
CA THR A 131 -3.21 20.29 21.06
C THR A 131 -2.93 21.03 19.75
N MET A 132 -3.78 20.87 18.72
CA MET A 132 -3.67 21.65 17.49
C MET A 132 -3.90 23.15 17.72
N GLU A 133 -4.91 23.52 18.51
CA GLU A 133 -5.16 24.92 18.88
C GLU A 133 -3.97 25.52 19.63
N ALA A 134 -3.38 24.80 20.59
CA ALA A 134 -2.20 25.24 21.31
C ALA A 134 -0.98 25.42 20.38
N GLN A 135 -0.74 24.48 19.45
CA GLN A 135 0.35 24.61 18.48
C GLN A 135 0.14 25.77 17.51
N LEU A 136 -1.09 25.99 17.04
CA LEU A 136 -1.41 27.13 16.16
C LEU A 136 -1.23 28.46 16.88
N ALA A 137 -1.65 28.56 18.14
CA ALA A 137 -1.42 29.75 18.96
C ALA A 137 0.09 30.00 19.18
N GLN A 138 0.86 28.93 19.45
CA GLN A 138 2.32 29.03 19.61
C GLN A 138 3.03 29.44 18.30
N LEU A 139 2.59 28.92 17.15
CA LEU A 139 3.10 29.31 15.84
C LEU A 139 2.78 30.77 15.52
N GLN A 140 1.55 31.23 15.80
CA GLN A 140 1.19 32.64 15.65
C GLN A 140 2.07 33.52 16.53
N GLN A 141 2.24 33.18 17.81
CA GLN A 141 3.08 33.95 18.73
C GLN A 141 4.56 33.95 18.29
N SER A 142 5.09 32.81 17.86
CA SER A 142 6.47 32.70 17.36
C SER A 142 6.68 33.49 16.07
N ASN A 143 5.70 33.49 15.16
CA ASN A 143 5.76 34.28 13.94
C ASN A 143 5.71 35.77 14.23
N THR A 144 4.83 36.23 15.12
CA THR A 144 4.80 37.64 15.54
C THR A 144 6.12 38.04 16.19
N ALA A 145 6.68 37.22 17.08
CA ALA A 145 7.97 37.49 17.70
C ALA A 145 9.12 37.56 16.68
N LYS A 146 9.17 36.65 15.71
CA LYS A 146 10.17 36.70 14.62
C LYS A 146 9.98 37.89 13.69
N LEU A 147 8.73 38.29 13.43
CA LEU A 147 8.45 39.49 12.64
C LEU A 147 8.91 40.74 13.37
N ASP A 148 8.70 40.83 14.68
CA ASP A 148 9.20 41.95 15.49
C ASP A 148 10.73 41.95 15.60
N GLU A 149 11.37 40.79 15.75
CA GLU A 149 12.84 40.66 15.72
C GLU A 149 13.42 41.08 14.35
N MET A 150 12.75 40.69 13.25
CA MET A 150 13.11 41.15 11.91
C MET A 150 12.90 42.66 11.76
N ARG A 151 11.81 43.23 12.29
CA ARG A 151 11.61 44.69 12.28
C ARG A 151 12.70 45.41 13.04
N GLN A 152 13.06 44.93 14.23
CA GLN A 152 14.14 45.52 15.02
C GLN A 152 15.50 45.39 14.32
N THR A 153 15.80 44.23 13.73
CA THR A 153 17.05 44.02 12.98
C THR A 153 17.11 44.87 11.71
N VAL A 154 15.98 45.01 11.01
CA VAL A 154 15.87 45.86 9.83
C VAL A 154 16.01 47.32 10.23
N ASP A 155 15.36 47.78 11.29
CA ASP A 155 15.47 49.15 11.79
C ASP A 155 16.90 49.44 12.27
N GLU A 156 17.55 48.54 13.02
CA GLU A 156 18.95 48.71 13.44
C GLU A 156 19.92 48.72 12.25
N LYS A 157 19.73 47.83 11.26
CA LYS A 157 20.56 47.84 10.05
C LYS A 157 20.27 49.04 9.16
N LEU A 158 19.03 49.49 9.04
CA LEU A 158 18.69 50.69 8.29
C LEU A 158 19.26 51.91 8.99
N GLN A 159 18.99 52.09 10.28
CA GLN A 159 19.49 53.21 11.07
C GLN A 159 21.02 53.26 11.06
N SER A 160 21.71 52.14 11.31
CA SER A 160 23.19 52.11 11.27
C SER A 160 23.76 52.31 9.87
N THR A 161 23.16 51.72 8.84
CA THR A 161 23.63 51.92 7.46
C THR A 161 23.34 53.32 6.96
N LEU A 162 22.21 53.91 7.39
CA LEU A 162 21.79 55.24 7.03
C LEU A 162 22.60 56.30 7.78
N GLU A 163 22.86 56.15 9.07
CA GLU A 163 23.74 57.04 9.84
C GLU A 163 25.20 56.93 9.38
N ALA A 164 25.70 55.73 9.08
CA ALA A 164 27.05 55.56 8.55
C ALA A 164 27.19 56.16 7.15
N ARG A 165 26.26 55.87 6.23
CA ARG A 165 26.31 56.41 4.85
C ARG A 165 25.98 57.89 4.78
N LEU A 166 25.02 58.39 5.56
CA LEU A 166 24.71 59.82 5.62
C LEU A 166 25.84 60.56 6.33
N GLY A 167 26.41 60.04 7.41
CA GLY A 167 27.56 60.64 8.09
C GLY A 167 28.80 60.72 7.19
N GLU A 168 29.09 59.65 6.44
CA GLU A 168 30.17 59.63 5.45
C GLU A 168 29.88 60.56 4.26
N SER A 169 28.64 60.60 3.78
CA SER A 169 28.22 61.49 2.71
C SER A 169 28.23 62.97 3.14
N PHE A 170 27.80 63.30 4.36
CA PHE A 170 27.84 64.66 4.91
C PHE A 170 29.27 65.10 5.20
N LYS A 171 30.15 64.20 5.66
CA LYS A 171 31.57 64.46 5.81
C LYS A 171 32.24 64.71 4.46
N GLN A 172 31.96 63.89 3.44
CA GLN A 172 32.45 64.11 2.08
C GLN A 172 31.89 65.41 1.46
N VAL A 173 30.65 65.78 1.77
CA VAL A 173 30.03 67.03 1.32
C VAL A 173 30.62 68.24 2.05
N ALA A 174 30.91 68.14 3.34
CA ALA A 174 31.58 69.18 4.13
C ALA A 174 33.04 69.38 3.67
N ASP A 175 33.80 68.30 3.46
CA ASP A 175 35.16 68.33 2.91
C ASP A 175 35.16 68.92 1.48
N ARG A 176 34.13 68.62 0.67
CA ARG A 176 33.92 69.23 -0.66
C ARG A 176 33.53 70.70 -0.56
N LEU A 177 32.74 71.11 0.42
CA LEU A 177 32.38 72.53 0.64
C LEU A 177 33.58 73.36 1.08
N GLU A 178 34.48 72.79 1.88
CA GLU A 178 35.77 73.39 2.26
C GLU A 178 36.74 73.48 1.07
N GLN A 179 36.82 72.42 0.25
CA GLN A 179 37.58 72.44 -1.01
C GLN A 179 36.98 73.41 -2.05
N VAL A 180 35.65 73.58 -2.09
CA VAL A 180 34.97 74.55 -2.96
C VAL A 180 35.21 75.98 -2.47
N HIS A 181 35.26 76.25 -1.16
CA HIS A 181 35.66 77.57 -0.64
C HIS A 181 37.12 77.91 -0.94
N LYS A 182 38.03 76.91 -0.92
CA LYS A 182 39.39 77.08 -1.45
C LYS A 182 39.41 77.28 -2.97
N GLY A 183 38.59 76.54 -3.71
CA GLY A 183 38.49 76.61 -5.18
C GLY A 183 37.84 77.88 -5.73
N LEU A 184 36.98 78.55 -4.95
CA LEU A 184 36.41 79.86 -5.28
C LEU A 184 37.46 81.00 -5.23
N GLY A 185 38.62 80.78 -4.59
CA GLY A 185 39.77 81.69 -4.65
C GLY A 185 40.58 81.58 -5.95
N GLU A 186 40.41 80.50 -6.71
CA GLU A 186 41.11 80.22 -7.98
C GLU A 186 40.20 80.45 -9.21
N MET A 187 39.13 81.24 -9.04
CA MET A 187 38.06 81.49 -10.01
C MET A 187 38.42 82.48 -11.14
N GLN A 188 39.71 82.62 -11.50
CA GLN A 188 40.11 83.33 -12.72
C GLN A 188 40.37 82.36 -13.89
N THR A 189 40.36 81.02 -13.68
CA THR A 189 41.01 80.11 -14.65
C THR A 189 40.28 78.78 -14.99
N LEU A 190 38.96 78.67 -14.93
CA LEU A 190 38.27 77.39 -15.21
C LEU A 190 37.01 77.48 -16.10
N ALA A 191 37.18 78.00 -17.32
CA ALA A 191 36.22 77.82 -18.41
C ALA A 191 36.37 76.48 -19.18
N VAL A 192 37.07 75.48 -18.61
CA VAL A 192 37.51 74.26 -19.34
C VAL A 192 36.87 72.95 -18.81
N GLY A 193 36.06 73.02 -17.74
CA GLY A 193 35.63 71.86 -16.96
C GLY A 193 34.46 71.01 -17.48
N VAL A 194 33.96 71.20 -18.70
CA VAL A 194 32.83 70.40 -19.25
C VAL A 194 33.30 69.20 -20.10
N GLY A 195 34.59 69.08 -20.41
CA GLY A 195 35.13 67.98 -21.24
C GLY A 195 35.39 66.64 -20.56
N ASN A 196 35.24 66.51 -19.23
CA ASN A 196 35.73 65.33 -18.50
C ASN A 196 34.76 64.13 -18.43
N LEU A 197 33.45 64.30 -18.68
CA LEU A 197 32.53 63.15 -18.78
C LEU A 197 32.68 62.38 -20.10
N GLN A 198 33.16 63.05 -21.15
CA GLN A 198 33.47 62.42 -22.44
C GLN A 198 34.78 61.59 -22.37
N ARG A 199 35.67 61.85 -21.39
CA ARG A 199 36.98 61.20 -21.26
C ARG A 199 36.97 59.81 -20.59
N VAL A 200 36.00 59.48 -19.75
CA VAL A 200 35.90 58.14 -19.10
C VAL A 200 35.61 57.01 -20.11
N LEU A 201 35.24 57.39 -21.33
CA LEU A 201 34.85 56.51 -22.43
C LEU A 201 35.92 56.37 -23.53
N THR A 202 37.10 56.97 -23.34
CA THR A 202 38.17 56.96 -24.35
C THR A 202 39.07 55.72 -24.30
N ASN A 203 39.06 54.94 -23.21
CA ASN A 203 39.91 53.76 -23.05
C ASN A 203 39.30 52.50 -23.71
N VAL A 204 40.06 51.86 -24.61
CA VAL A 204 39.64 50.70 -25.42
C VAL A 204 39.13 49.53 -24.56
N LYS A 205 39.67 49.33 -23.35
CA LYS A 205 39.19 48.27 -22.43
C LYS A 205 37.79 48.56 -21.88
N THR A 206 37.51 49.81 -21.50
CA THR A 206 36.19 50.23 -21.02
C THR A 206 35.12 50.12 -22.11
N ARG A 207 35.52 50.19 -23.39
CA ARG A 207 34.62 50.04 -24.56
C ARG A 207 34.06 48.62 -24.69
N GLY A 208 34.90 47.59 -24.53
CA GLY A 208 34.47 46.19 -24.58
C GLY A 208 33.57 45.81 -23.40
N VAL A 209 33.97 46.23 -22.20
CA VAL A 209 33.25 45.95 -20.95
C VAL A 209 31.80 46.44 -20.97
N PHE A 210 31.50 47.60 -21.56
CA PHE A 210 30.12 48.08 -21.65
C PHE A 210 29.21 47.14 -22.46
N GLY A 211 29.71 46.63 -23.59
CA GLY A 211 28.96 45.69 -24.42
C GLY A 211 28.72 44.36 -23.71
N GLU A 212 29.75 43.85 -23.03
CA GLU A 212 29.69 42.61 -22.25
C GLU A 212 28.72 42.73 -21.06
N VAL A 213 28.77 43.82 -20.30
CA VAL A 213 27.86 44.07 -19.15
C VAL A 213 26.42 44.17 -19.62
N GLN A 214 26.17 44.83 -20.76
CA GLN A 214 24.82 44.94 -21.30
C GLN A 214 24.29 43.59 -21.79
N LEU A 215 25.14 42.78 -22.43
CA LEU A 215 24.81 41.43 -22.87
C LEU A 215 24.52 40.50 -21.68
N GLU A 216 25.36 40.57 -20.66
CA GLU A 216 25.21 39.82 -19.41
C GLU A 216 23.86 40.10 -18.74
N ALA A 217 23.51 41.39 -18.60
CA ALA A 217 22.24 41.79 -18.01
C ALA A 217 21.03 41.24 -18.77
N LEU A 218 21.10 41.13 -20.11
CA LEU A 218 20.01 40.54 -20.91
C LEU A 218 19.94 39.02 -20.74
N LEU A 219 21.08 38.35 -20.65
CA LEU A 219 21.15 36.91 -20.41
C LEU A 219 20.60 36.56 -19.03
N GLU A 220 21.00 37.29 -17.98
CA GLU A 220 20.56 37.08 -16.59
C GLU A 220 19.05 37.33 -16.40
N GLN A 221 18.43 38.17 -17.22
CA GLN A 221 16.99 38.42 -17.18
C GLN A 221 16.14 37.24 -17.68
N VAL A 222 16.66 36.44 -18.61
CA VAL A 222 15.87 35.40 -19.32
C VAL A 222 16.35 33.98 -19.03
N LEU A 223 17.66 33.78 -18.81
CA LEU A 223 18.27 32.47 -18.67
C LEU A 223 18.82 32.27 -17.25
N THR A 224 18.82 31.02 -16.79
CA THR A 224 19.49 30.67 -15.54
C THR A 224 21.01 30.54 -15.73
N PRO A 225 21.83 30.70 -14.68
CA PRO A 225 23.29 30.58 -14.77
C PRO A 225 23.82 29.24 -15.33
N GLU A 226 22.98 28.20 -15.36
CA GLU A 226 23.34 26.89 -15.91
C GLU A 226 23.15 26.79 -17.44
N GLN A 227 22.33 27.70 -17.99
CA GLN A 227 21.93 27.73 -19.40
C GLN A 227 22.87 28.58 -20.26
N TYR A 228 23.80 29.31 -19.67
CA TYR A 228 24.83 30.06 -20.40
C TYR A 228 26.17 30.01 -19.66
N ALA A 229 27.26 30.29 -20.37
CA ALA A 229 28.59 30.38 -19.79
C ALA A 229 29.28 31.67 -20.26
N ARG A 230 30.10 32.26 -19.40
CA ARG A 230 30.91 33.45 -19.72
C ARG A 230 32.31 33.03 -20.11
N GLN A 231 32.90 33.71 -21.08
CA GLN A 231 34.29 33.53 -21.47
C GLN A 231 34.59 32.03 -21.72
N VAL A 232 33.77 31.36 -22.52
CA VAL A 232 33.91 29.92 -22.75
C VAL A 232 34.62 29.65 -24.07
N GLU A 233 35.43 28.59 -24.08
CA GLU A 233 36.02 28.09 -25.31
C GLU A 233 35.00 27.18 -26.02
N THR A 234 34.40 27.68 -27.11
CA THR A 234 33.36 26.94 -27.85
C THR A 234 33.96 25.91 -28.80
N LYS A 235 35.16 26.18 -29.31
CA LYS A 235 35.94 25.30 -30.18
C LYS A 235 37.05 24.64 -29.37
N PRO A 236 37.04 23.30 -29.18
CA PRO A 236 38.04 22.64 -28.37
C PRO A 236 39.47 22.90 -28.86
N ARG A 237 40.36 23.30 -27.94
CA ARG A 237 41.78 23.55 -28.18
C ARG A 237 42.07 24.71 -29.15
N SER A 238 41.15 25.64 -29.31
CA SER A 238 41.37 26.90 -30.02
C SER A 238 42.08 27.96 -29.17
N GLY A 239 41.94 27.92 -27.84
CA GLY A 239 42.39 28.98 -26.94
C GLY A 239 41.63 30.30 -27.09
N GLN A 240 40.62 30.35 -27.96
CA GLN A 240 39.76 31.52 -28.19
C GLN A 240 38.53 31.40 -27.29
N ARG A 241 38.24 32.45 -26.53
CA ARG A 241 37.11 32.50 -25.58
C ARG A 241 36.09 33.49 -26.10
N VAL A 242 34.86 33.05 -26.28
CA VAL A 242 33.74 33.92 -26.64
C VAL A 242 33.21 34.60 -25.39
N ASP A 243 32.74 35.85 -25.50
CA ASP A 243 32.20 36.61 -24.38
C ASP A 243 31.14 35.83 -23.60
N PHE A 244 30.14 35.31 -24.32
CA PHE A 244 29.10 34.45 -23.76
C PHE A 244 28.74 33.33 -24.73
N ALA A 245 28.31 32.18 -24.21
CA ALA A 245 27.66 31.16 -25.02
C ALA A 245 26.47 30.54 -24.32
N ILE A 246 25.38 30.34 -25.06
CA ILE A 246 24.19 29.64 -24.55
C ILE A 246 24.40 28.14 -24.70
N ARG A 247 24.07 27.40 -23.65
CA ARG A 247 24.21 25.96 -23.55
C ARG A 247 22.95 25.26 -24.05
N PHE A 248 23.06 24.52 -25.15
CA PHE A 248 22.04 23.59 -25.59
C PHE A 248 22.39 22.15 -25.18
N PRO A 249 21.38 21.33 -24.80
CA PRO A 249 21.59 19.91 -24.59
C PRO A 249 21.97 19.24 -25.92
N GLY A 250 23.07 18.49 -25.92
CA GLY A 250 23.58 17.83 -27.11
C GLY A 250 22.61 16.77 -27.64
N ARG A 251 22.53 16.65 -28.97
CA ARG A 251 21.72 15.63 -29.67
C ARG A 251 22.41 14.25 -29.78
N GLY A 252 23.65 14.13 -29.32
CA GLY A 252 24.49 12.93 -29.49
C GLY A 252 24.58 12.03 -28.25
N SER A 253 24.95 10.77 -28.47
CA SER A 253 25.15 9.72 -27.45
C SER A 253 26.22 10.05 -26.40
N GLU A 254 27.06 11.06 -26.62
CA GLU A 254 28.11 11.50 -25.70
C GLU A 254 27.66 12.59 -24.70
N GLY A 255 26.44 13.14 -24.83
CA GLY A 255 25.90 14.11 -23.87
C GLY A 255 26.63 15.45 -23.78
N ALA A 256 27.61 15.72 -24.64
CA ALA A 256 28.35 16.99 -24.68
C ALA A 256 27.41 18.14 -25.09
N PRO A 257 27.41 19.27 -24.36
CA PRO A 257 26.55 20.41 -24.70
C PRO A 257 26.99 21.05 -26.02
N VAL A 258 26.00 21.55 -26.77
CA VAL A 258 26.21 22.34 -27.98
C VAL A 258 26.13 23.82 -27.60
N TRP A 259 27.15 24.60 -27.97
CA TRP A 259 27.22 26.01 -27.60
C TRP A 259 26.72 26.93 -28.72
N LEU A 260 25.91 27.92 -28.38
CA LEU A 260 25.58 29.05 -29.26
C LEU A 260 26.45 30.26 -28.87
N PRO A 261 27.49 30.60 -29.64
CA PRO A 261 28.39 31.70 -29.32
C PRO A 261 27.70 33.05 -29.51
N ILE A 262 27.89 33.95 -28.55
CA ILE A 262 27.41 35.33 -28.58
C ILE A 262 28.55 36.26 -28.19
N ASP A 263 28.93 37.14 -29.11
CA ASP A 263 30.05 38.06 -28.93
C ASP A 263 29.57 39.51 -29.09
N ALA A 264 29.97 40.37 -28.16
CA ALA A 264 29.54 41.77 -28.10
C ALA A 264 30.55 42.66 -28.83
N LYS A 265 30.11 43.35 -29.87
CA LYS A 265 30.98 44.26 -30.65
C LYS A 265 30.40 45.66 -30.70
N PHE A 266 31.22 46.62 -30.25
CA PHE A 266 30.87 48.04 -30.28
C PHE A 266 31.91 48.87 -31.05
N PRO A 267 31.78 49.00 -32.38
CA PRO A 267 32.64 49.85 -33.21
C PRO A 267 32.30 51.34 -33.00
N ARG A 268 32.52 51.81 -31.76
CA ARG A 268 32.10 53.14 -31.32
C ARG A 268 32.69 54.26 -32.15
N ASP A 269 33.99 54.21 -32.47
CA ASP A 269 34.63 55.31 -33.20
C ASP A 269 34.01 55.50 -34.60
N ASP A 270 33.68 54.40 -35.29
CA ASP A 270 33.01 54.45 -36.59
C ASP A 270 31.56 54.94 -36.44
N TYR A 271 30.89 54.56 -35.36
CA TYR A 271 29.53 55.00 -35.03
C TYR A 271 29.47 56.48 -34.63
N GLU A 272 30.39 56.97 -33.82
CA GLU A 272 30.48 58.38 -33.42
C GLU A 272 30.80 59.28 -34.62
N ARG A 273 31.73 58.88 -35.50
CA ARG A 273 31.99 59.62 -36.75
C ARG A 273 30.74 59.74 -37.62
N LEU A 274 29.92 58.70 -37.63
CA LEU A 274 28.65 58.71 -38.35
C LEU A 274 27.63 59.64 -37.69
N LEU A 275 27.51 59.63 -36.36
CA LEU A 275 26.66 60.57 -35.63
C LEU A 275 27.10 62.03 -35.85
N ASP A 276 28.40 62.32 -35.73
CA ASP A 276 28.97 63.65 -35.96
C ASP A 276 28.67 64.15 -37.39
N ALA A 277 28.78 63.28 -38.39
CA ALA A 277 28.47 63.63 -39.77
C ALA A 277 26.98 63.94 -39.97
N HIS A 278 26.09 63.19 -39.31
CA HIS A 278 24.65 63.47 -39.30
C HIS A 278 24.32 64.80 -38.60
N GLU A 279 24.94 65.08 -37.45
CA GLU A 279 24.75 66.34 -36.71
C GLU A 279 25.20 67.55 -37.53
N ARG A 280 26.29 67.41 -38.30
CA ARG A 280 26.79 68.44 -39.22
C ARG A 280 26.03 68.53 -40.53
N VAL A 281 25.05 67.65 -40.76
CA VAL A 281 24.25 67.56 -41.99
C VAL A 281 25.14 67.38 -43.23
N ASP A 282 26.24 66.64 -43.09
CA ASP A 282 27.17 66.34 -44.18
C ASP A 282 26.88 64.95 -44.74
N ALA A 283 26.10 64.90 -45.82
CA ALA A 283 25.71 63.65 -46.47
C ALA A 283 26.91 62.85 -47.03
N GLY A 284 27.98 63.53 -47.46
CA GLY A 284 29.16 62.86 -48.02
C GLY A 284 29.99 62.19 -46.93
N ALA A 285 30.22 62.89 -45.81
CA ALA A 285 30.89 62.33 -44.65
C ALA A 285 30.07 61.22 -44.00
N ALA A 286 28.74 61.35 -43.95
CA ALA A 286 27.86 60.33 -43.39
C ALA A 286 27.94 59.02 -44.19
N GLU A 287 27.87 59.05 -45.53
CA GLU A 287 27.99 57.83 -46.35
C GLU A 287 29.38 57.18 -46.23
N LEU A 288 30.45 57.97 -46.13
CA LEU A 288 31.80 57.45 -45.89
C LEU A 288 31.92 56.74 -44.53
N ALA A 289 31.41 57.36 -43.46
CA ALA A 289 31.42 56.76 -42.12
C ALA A 289 30.53 55.51 -42.06
N ALA A 290 29.37 55.52 -42.72
CA ALA A 290 28.48 54.37 -42.81
C ALA A 290 29.14 53.18 -43.54
N ARG A 291 29.89 53.42 -44.63
CA ARG A 291 30.65 52.37 -45.32
C ARG A 291 31.80 51.81 -44.48
N ALA A 292 32.47 52.65 -43.71
CA ALA A 292 33.50 52.22 -42.78
C ALA A 292 32.89 51.31 -41.70
N LEU A 293 31.76 51.71 -41.12
CA LEU A 293 31.00 50.91 -40.15
C LEU A 293 30.56 49.58 -40.75
N GLU A 294 30.02 49.57 -41.97
CA GLU A 294 29.63 48.35 -42.69
C GLU A 294 30.81 47.38 -42.84
N THR A 295 31.96 47.89 -43.28
CA THR A 295 33.19 47.09 -43.45
C THR A 295 33.68 46.52 -42.12
N ARG A 296 33.60 47.33 -41.06
CA ARG A 296 33.98 46.93 -39.71
C ARG A 296 33.10 45.79 -39.22
N ILE A 297 31.78 45.93 -39.29
CA ILE A 297 30.82 44.89 -38.87
C ILE A 297 31.03 43.59 -39.65
N ARG A 298 31.29 43.66 -40.96
CA ARG A 298 31.60 42.47 -41.77
C ARG A 298 32.87 41.76 -41.30
N THR A 299 33.91 42.53 -40.95
CA THR A 299 35.17 41.98 -40.45
C THR A 299 35.00 41.32 -39.09
N GLU A 300 34.25 41.95 -38.18
CA GLU A 300 33.94 41.38 -36.87
C GLU A 300 33.10 40.09 -37.00
N ALA A 301 32.10 40.07 -37.88
CA ALA A 301 31.30 38.87 -38.14
C ALA A 301 32.14 37.72 -38.72
N LYS A 302 33.09 38.02 -39.62
CA LYS A 302 34.04 37.03 -40.13
C LYS A 302 34.91 36.47 -39.00
N SER A 303 35.44 37.32 -38.13
CA SER A 303 36.24 36.92 -36.97
C SER A 303 35.47 36.00 -36.02
N ILE A 304 34.22 36.34 -35.70
CA ILE A 304 33.32 35.52 -34.87
C ILE A 304 33.13 34.13 -35.48
N ALA A 305 32.87 34.07 -36.79
CA ALA A 305 32.67 32.80 -37.48
C ALA A 305 33.93 31.92 -37.47
N GLU A 306 35.11 32.48 -37.74
CA GLU A 306 36.36 31.74 -37.81
C GLU A 306 36.84 31.25 -36.43
N ASN A 307 36.63 32.06 -35.39
CA ASN A 307 37.13 31.79 -34.05
C ASN A 307 36.19 30.89 -33.24
N TYR A 308 34.87 31.06 -33.38
CA TYR A 308 33.92 30.46 -32.45
C TYR A 308 33.01 29.38 -33.04
N LEU A 309 32.84 29.29 -34.37
CA LEU A 309 31.99 28.25 -34.97
C LEU A 309 32.80 26.97 -35.26
N ALA A 310 32.33 25.85 -34.71
CA ALA A 310 32.89 24.52 -34.94
C ALA A 310 31.83 23.43 -34.68
N ALA A 311 31.12 23.01 -35.73
CA ALA A 311 30.27 21.81 -35.65
C ALA A 311 31.16 20.57 -35.41
N PRO A 312 30.81 19.63 -34.49
CA PRO A 312 29.52 19.48 -33.79
C PRO A 312 29.43 20.17 -32.40
N HIS A 313 30.46 20.89 -31.95
CA HIS A 313 30.52 21.48 -30.61
C HIS A 313 29.69 22.77 -30.47
N THR A 314 29.42 23.45 -31.59
CA THR A 314 28.63 24.67 -31.62
C THR A 314 27.40 24.56 -32.51
N THR A 315 26.48 25.49 -32.35
CA THR A 315 25.39 25.71 -33.29
C THR A 315 25.90 26.06 -34.68
N ASP A 316 25.01 25.92 -35.66
CA ASP A 316 25.27 26.25 -37.06
C ASP A 316 25.54 27.74 -37.32
N PHE A 317 25.14 28.60 -36.39
CA PHE A 317 25.31 30.04 -36.47
C PHE A 317 25.71 30.63 -35.12
N ALA A 318 26.29 31.83 -35.14
CA ALA A 318 26.62 32.62 -33.96
C ALA A 318 25.85 33.95 -33.96
N ILE A 319 25.84 34.65 -32.84
CA ILE A 319 25.20 35.97 -32.71
C ILE A 319 26.27 37.03 -32.50
N LEU A 320 26.24 38.07 -33.33
CA LEU A 320 27.00 39.31 -33.11
C LEU A 320 26.05 40.31 -32.46
N PHE A 321 26.33 40.63 -31.19
CA PHE A 321 25.54 41.53 -30.39
C PHE A 321 26.04 42.97 -30.52
N LEU A 322 25.13 43.89 -30.85
CA LEU A 322 25.38 45.32 -30.89
C LEU A 322 24.70 45.96 -29.67
N PRO A 323 25.43 46.53 -28.71
CA PRO A 323 24.85 46.91 -27.40
C PRO A 323 23.95 48.14 -27.43
N VAL A 324 23.90 48.87 -28.54
CA VAL A 324 23.10 50.08 -28.70
C VAL A 324 22.10 49.88 -29.84
N GLU A 325 20.82 50.10 -29.55
CA GLU A 325 19.74 49.87 -30.53
C GLU A 325 19.86 50.80 -31.75
N SER A 326 20.31 52.05 -31.57
CA SER A 326 20.53 52.98 -32.68
C SER A 326 21.70 52.57 -33.58
N LEU A 327 22.75 51.94 -33.03
CA LEU A 327 23.80 51.33 -33.83
C LEU A 327 23.26 50.14 -34.65
N TYR A 328 22.47 49.27 -34.01
CA TYR A 328 21.83 48.14 -34.70
C TYR A 328 20.92 48.64 -35.84
N ALA A 329 20.11 49.66 -35.60
CA ALA A 329 19.24 50.26 -36.61
C ALA A 329 20.02 50.81 -37.82
N GLU A 330 21.18 51.43 -37.59
CA GLU A 330 22.02 51.96 -38.66
C GLU A 330 22.66 50.85 -39.50
N VAL A 331 23.05 49.74 -38.87
CA VAL A 331 23.52 48.55 -39.58
C VAL A 331 22.38 47.95 -40.43
N LEU A 332 21.13 47.95 -39.95
CA LEU A 332 19.97 47.47 -40.71
C LEU A 332 19.62 48.36 -41.91
N ARG A 333 19.93 49.65 -41.85
CA ARG A 333 19.69 50.57 -42.98
C ARG A 333 20.54 50.24 -44.21
N ARG A 334 21.65 49.50 -44.04
CA ARG A 334 22.51 49.07 -45.14
C ARG A 334 21.88 47.88 -45.89
N PRO A 335 21.40 48.07 -47.13
CA PRO A 335 20.68 47.02 -47.84
C PRO A 335 21.55 45.80 -48.08
N GLY A 336 21.05 44.61 -47.70
CA GLY A 336 21.72 43.33 -47.94
C GLY A 336 22.93 43.03 -47.05
N LEU A 337 23.30 43.91 -46.11
CA LEU A 337 24.42 43.65 -45.18
C LEU A 337 24.13 42.46 -44.27
N MET A 338 22.96 42.46 -43.63
CA MET A 338 22.51 41.37 -42.75
C MET A 338 22.45 40.04 -43.51
N ASP A 339 21.81 40.02 -44.68
CA ASP A 339 21.72 38.81 -45.51
C ASP A 339 23.09 38.28 -45.93
N ALA A 340 24.02 39.18 -46.29
CA ALA A 340 25.37 38.81 -46.67
C ALA A 340 26.13 38.21 -45.48
N ILE A 341 26.06 38.82 -44.30
CA ILE A 341 26.72 38.32 -43.08
C ILE A 341 26.16 36.95 -42.69
N GLN A 342 24.83 36.80 -42.71
CA GLN A 342 24.18 35.55 -42.36
C GLN A 342 24.53 34.43 -43.34
N ARG A 343 24.52 34.69 -44.65
CA ARG A 343 24.83 33.67 -45.67
C ARG A 343 26.32 33.32 -45.72
N GLN A 344 27.21 34.30 -45.62
CA GLN A 344 28.66 34.10 -45.81
C GLN A 344 29.36 33.62 -44.53
N HIS A 345 28.95 34.13 -43.37
CA HIS A 345 29.63 33.89 -42.10
C HIS A 345 28.78 33.09 -41.12
N ARG A 346 27.50 32.80 -41.42
CA ARG A 346 26.56 32.16 -40.49
C ARG A 346 26.50 32.92 -39.16
N VAL A 347 26.55 34.25 -39.22
CA VAL A 347 26.43 35.13 -38.05
C VAL A 347 25.14 35.93 -38.18
N THR A 348 24.36 36.01 -37.12
CA THR A 348 23.13 36.79 -37.06
C THR A 348 23.39 38.03 -36.21
N LEU A 349 23.05 39.21 -36.73
CA LEU A 349 23.12 40.46 -35.96
C LEU A 349 21.93 40.57 -35.02
N ALA A 350 22.17 41.04 -33.79
CA ALA A 350 21.10 41.33 -32.84
C ALA A 350 21.40 42.60 -32.02
N GLY A 351 20.43 43.51 -31.96
CA GLY A 351 20.39 44.59 -30.96
C GLY A 351 19.76 44.11 -29.64
N PRO A 352 19.73 44.95 -28.58
CA PRO A 352 19.15 44.58 -27.28
C PRO A 352 17.72 44.04 -27.36
N THR A 353 16.83 44.69 -28.10
CA THR A 353 15.43 44.25 -28.19
C THR A 353 15.30 42.95 -28.99
N THR A 354 16.07 42.83 -30.08
CA THR A 354 16.04 41.64 -30.94
C THR A 354 16.62 40.43 -30.21
N LEU A 355 17.74 40.60 -29.51
CA LEU A 355 18.34 39.55 -28.70
C LEU A 355 17.38 39.09 -27.62
N LEU A 356 16.75 40.00 -26.88
CA LEU A 356 15.77 39.66 -25.84
C LEU A 356 14.60 38.83 -26.40
N ALA A 357 14.10 39.19 -27.59
CA ALA A 357 13.05 38.41 -28.27
C ALA A 357 13.54 37.01 -28.70
N MET A 358 14.78 36.91 -29.21
CA MET A 358 15.41 35.62 -29.53
C MET A 358 15.59 34.76 -28.27
N LEU A 359 16.08 35.33 -27.18
CA LEU A 359 16.26 34.64 -25.90
C LEU A 359 14.93 34.14 -25.34
N ASN A 360 13.87 34.95 -25.37
CA ASN A 360 12.54 34.53 -24.94
C ASN A 360 11.99 33.37 -25.79
N SER A 361 12.22 33.40 -27.09
CA SER A 361 11.84 32.32 -28.01
C SER A 361 12.62 31.03 -27.70
N LEU A 362 13.92 31.14 -27.43
CA LEU A 362 14.77 30.01 -27.01
C LEU A 362 14.37 29.47 -25.63
N HIS A 363 14.01 30.33 -24.69
CA HIS A 363 13.56 29.95 -23.35
C HIS A 363 12.29 29.11 -23.40
N MET A 364 11.34 29.44 -24.29
CA MET A 364 10.16 28.59 -24.53
C MET A 364 10.55 27.21 -25.06
N GLY A 365 11.53 27.14 -25.97
CA GLY A 365 12.09 25.87 -26.47
C GLY A 365 12.74 25.02 -25.37
N PHE A 366 13.49 25.64 -24.45
CA PHE A 366 14.06 24.93 -23.30
C PHE A 366 13.00 24.37 -22.34
N ARG A 367 11.91 25.12 -22.10
CA ARG A 367 10.80 24.63 -21.26
C ARG A 367 10.10 23.43 -21.88
N THR A 368 9.88 23.43 -23.19
CA THR A 368 9.31 22.27 -23.90
C THR A 368 10.21 21.04 -23.77
N LEU A 369 11.52 21.20 -23.96
CA LEU A 369 12.46 20.08 -23.87
C LEU A 369 12.60 19.54 -22.44
N ALA A 370 12.59 20.41 -21.43
CA ALA A 370 12.61 20.00 -20.03
C ALA A 370 11.35 19.18 -19.66
N LEU A 371 10.18 19.57 -20.20
CA LEU A 371 8.93 18.81 -20.04
C LEU A 371 9.03 17.42 -20.71
N GLU A 372 9.60 17.31 -21.90
CA GLU A 372 9.83 16.03 -22.57
C GLU A 372 10.74 15.09 -21.76
N GLN A 373 11.82 15.62 -21.17
CA GLN A 373 12.73 14.84 -20.32
C GLN A 373 12.04 14.35 -19.06
N GLN A 374 11.29 15.22 -18.37
CA GLN A 374 10.50 14.84 -17.19
C GLN A 374 9.45 13.79 -17.53
N ALA A 375 8.77 13.91 -18.68
CA ALA A 375 7.84 12.88 -19.15
C ALA A 375 8.56 11.53 -19.37
N SER A 376 9.76 11.54 -19.96
CA SER A 376 10.58 10.33 -20.14
C SER A 376 10.99 9.70 -18.80
N GLU A 377 11.32 10.50 -17.80
CA GLU A 377 11.62 10.02 -16.45
C GLU A 377 10.41 9.37 -15.80
N VAL A 378 9.22 9.99 -15.92
CA VAL A 378 7.96 9.40 -15.47
C VAL A 378 7.72 8.04 -16.13
N TRP A 379 7.98 7.89 -17.44
CA TRP A 379 7.88 6.60 -18.13
C TRP A 379 8.85 5.55 -17.59
N LYS A 380 10.08 5.94 -17.23
CA LYS A 380 11.05 5.01 -16.60
C LYS A 380 10.55 4.56 -15.22
N VAL A 381 10.04 5.48 -14.41
CA VAL A 381 9.47 5.15 -13.09
C VAL A 381 8.27 4.22 -13.23
N LEU A 382 7.35 4.52 -14.16
CA LEU A 382 6.21 3.65 -14.46
C LEU A 382 6.64 2.27 -14.95
N GLY A 383 7.71 2.19 -15.76
CA GLY A 383 8.31 0.92 -16.17
C GLY A 383 8.84 0.11 -14.99
N ALA A 384 9.56 0.75 -14.06
CA ALA A 384 10.04 0.10 -12.84
C ALA A 384 8.89 -0.39 -11.94
N VAL A 385 7.84 0.44 -11.78
CA VAL A 385 6.64 0.08 -11.02
C VAL A 385 5.91 -1.11 -11.65
N LYS A 386 5.79 -1.14 -12.99
CA LYS A 386 5.19 -2.28 -13.71
C LYS A 386 5.93 -3.58 -13.39
N THR A 387 7.26 -3.58 -13.45
CA THR A 387 8.08 -4.75 -13.12
C THR A 387 7.84 -5.23 -11.68
N GLU A 388 7.69 -4.32 -10.72
CA GLU A 388 7.37 -4.70 -9.34
C GLU A 388 5.95 -5.23 -9.15
N PHE A 389 5.00 -4.72 -9.92
CA PHE A 389 3.65 -5.30 -9.96
C PHE A 389 3.63 -6.71 -10.55
N GLU A 390 4.42 -6.97 -11.59
CA GLU A 390 4.58 -8.32 -12.14
C GLU A 390 5.20 -9.27 -11.10
N ARG A 391 6.25 -8.83 -10.39
CA ARG A 391 6.88 -9.60 -9.31
C ARG A 391 5.92 -9.85 -8.14
N TYR A 392 5.11 -8.87 -7.78
CA TYR A 392 4.05 -9.03 -6.78
C TYR A 392 2.99 -10.04 -7.23
N GLY A 393 2.58 -10.00 -8.51
CA GLY A 393 1.67 -10.97 -9.11
C GLY A 393 2.19 -12.41 -8.99
N GLU A 394 3.48 -12.64 -9.27
CA GLU A 394 4.10 -13.95 -9.08
C GLU A 394 4.10 -14.41 -7.61
N TRP A 395 4.36 -13.49 -6.67
CA TRP A 395 4.33 -13.81 -5.24
C TRP A 395 2.93 -14.19 -4.77
N VAL A 396 1.89 -13.46 -5.21
CA VAL A 396 0.49 -13.80 -4.93
C VAL A 396 0.12 -15.16 -5.51
N ALA A 397 0.59 -15.48 -6.72
CA ALA A 397 0.37 -16.78 -7.34
C ALA A 397 0.97 -17.93 -6.49
N ARG A 398 2.19 -17.76 -5.96
CA ARG A 398 2.82 -18.73 -5.06
C ARG A 398 2.03 -18.91 -3.76
N ILE A 399 1.53 -17.82 -3.17
CA ILE A 399 0.70 -17.91 -1.96
C ILE A 399 -0.59 -18.68 -2.24
N LYS A 400 -1.26 -18.39 -3.36
CA LYS A 400 -2.47 -19.11 -3.77
C LYS A 400 -2.22 -20.62 -3.88
N GLU A 401 -1.06 -21.01 -4.43
CA GLU A 401 -0.66 -22.41 -4.54
C GLU A 401 -0.39 -23.06 -3.16
N GLN A 402 0.26 -22.34 -2.25
CA GLN A 402 0.49 -22.81 -0.87
C GLN A 402 -0.81 -22.99 -0.09
N VAL A 403 -1.75 -22.03 -0.21
CA VAL A 403 -3.08 -22.13 0.41
C VAL A 403 -3.85 -23.32 -0.16
N ALA A 404 -3.79 -23.55 -1.48
CA ALA A 404 -4.41 -24.72 -2.11
C ALA A 404 -3.82 -26.04 -1.58
N LYS A 405 -2.49 -26.12 -1.43
CA LYS A 405 -1.82 -27.29 -0.84
C LYS A 405 -2.23 -27.51 0.62
N ALA A 406 -2.31 -26.44 1.41
CA ALA A 406 -2.79 -26.51 2.80
C ALA A 406 -4.24 -27.01 2.89
N SER A 407 -5.11 -26.56 1.98
CA SER A 407 -6.49 -27.06 1.87
C SER A 407 -6.53 -28.56 1.56
N ASP A 408 -5.76 -29.03 0.57
CA ASP A 408 -5.70 -30.46 0.21
C ASP A 408 -5.17 -31.33 1.36
N THR A 409 -4.21 -30.82 2.14
CA THR A 409 -3.75 -31.53 3.35
C THR A 409 -4.82 -31.62 4.44
N LEU A 410 -5.64 -30.57 4.63
CA LEU A 410 -6.77 -30.59 5.55
C LEU A 410 -7.83 -31.59 5.11
N ASP A 411 -8.15 -31.65 3.82
CA ASP A 411 -9.13 -32.60 3.27
C ASP A 411 -8.68 -34.06 3.46
N LYS A 412 -7.38 -34.35 3.26
CA LYS A 412 -6.80 -35.68 3.54
C LYS A 412 -6.86 -36.02 5.03
N ALA A 413 -6.57 -35.06 5.90
CA ALA A 413 -6.65 -35.25 7.35
C ALA A 413 -8.10 -35.55 7.80
N ASP A 414 -9.10 -34.82 7.27
CA ASP A 414 -10.52 -35.07 7.55
C ASP A 414 -10.97 -36.45 7.05
N THR A 415 -10.54 -36.84 5.84
CA THR A 415 -10.81 -38.17 5.30
C THR A 415 -10.22 -39.27 6.18
N ARG A 416 -8.98 -39.11 6.65
CA ARG A 416 -8.31 -40.06 7.55
C ARG A 416 -8.98 -40.10 8.92
N ALA A 417 -9.40 -38.96 9.46
CA ALA A 417 -10.15 -38.88 10.71
C ALA A 417 -11.52 -39.59 10.60
N LYS A 418 -12.23 -39.44 9.47
CA LYS A 418 -13.46 -40.18 9.16
C LYS A 418 -13.22 -41.69 9.10
N GLN A 419 -12.15 -42.13 8.43
CA GLN A 419 -11.81 -43.55 8.37
C GLN A 419 -11.40 -44.11 9.75
N MET A 420 -10.63 -43.36 10.55
CA MET A 420 -10.32 -43.74 11.93
C MET A 420 -11.57 -43.86 12.79
N ARG A 421 -12.52 -42.91 12.70
CA ARG A 421 -13.83 -43.01 13.37
C ARG A 421 -14.59 -44.27 12.95
N LEU A 422 -14.56 -44.61 11.66
CA LEU A 422 -15.22 -45.82 11.15
C LEU A 422 -14.56 -47.12 11.66
N ALA A 423 -13.22 -47.12 11.77
CA ALA A 423 -12.46 -48.25 12.31
C ALA A 423 -12.65 -48.39 13.82
N LEU A 424 -12.63 -47.29 14.59
CA LEU A 424 -12.90 -47.29 16.03
C LEU A 424 -14.31 -47.78 16.35
N ARG A 425 -15.30 -47.42 15.53
CA ARG A 425 -16.68 -47.92 15.66
C ARG A 425 -16.81 -49.43 15.39
N LYS A 426 -15.84 -50.06 14.73
CA LYS A 426 -15.77 -51.53 14.57
C LYS A 426 -15.09 -52.22 15.76
N VAL A 427 -14.40 -51.48 16.64
CA VAL A 427 -13.61 -52.03 17.76
C VAL A 427 -14.38 -52.03 19.08
N GLU A 428 -15.56 -51.41 19.17
CA GLU A 428 -16.46 -51.45 20.35
C GLU A 428 -17.26 -52.77 20.51
N ALA A 429 -16.59 -53.90 20.37
CA ALA A 429 -17.11 -55.19 20.83
C ALA A 429 -15.96 -56.10 21.28
N LEU A 430 -15.20 -55.68 22.30
CA LEU A 430 -14.30 -56.57 23.04
C LEU A 430 -14.43 -56.29 24.56
N PRO A 431 -14.57 -57.33 25.41
CA PRO A 431 -14.88 -57.17 26.84
C PRO A 431 -13.76 -56.47 27.63
N GLU A 432 -14.17 -55.71 28.66
CA GLU A 432 -13.32 -54.90 29.57
C GLU A 432 -12.08 -55.61 30.17
N ALA A 433 -12.03 -56.94 30.14
CA ALA A 433 -10.96 -57.72 30.76
C ALA A 433 -9.59 -57.65 30.04
N GLN A 434 -9.50 -57.18 28.80
CA GLN A 434 -8.23 -57.12 28.05
C GLN A 434 -7.64 -55.71 27.91
N SER A 435 -8.40 -54.66 28.24
CA SER A 435 -7.97 -53.26 28.09
C SER A 435 -6.91 -52.82 29.11
N GLN A 436 -6.89 -53.45 30.29
CA GLN A 436 -5.93 -53.13 31.36
C GLN A 436 -4.53 -53.75 31.16
N ALA A 437 -4.35 -54.66 30.20
CA ALA A 437 -3.06 -55.29 29.92
C ALA A 437 -2.19 -54.54 28.89
N LEU A 438 -2.72 -53.51 28.22
CA LEU A 438 -2.08 -52.85 27.07
C LEU A 438 -1.75 -51.36 27.28
N LEU A 439 -2.00 -50.80 28.46
CA LEU A 439 -1.59 -49.43 28.79
C LEU A 439 -0.30 -49.47 29.62
N PRO A 440 0.83 -48.94 29.13
CA PRO A 440 2.00 -48.71 29.98
C PRO A 440 1.68 -47.59 30.98
N ALA A 441 2.19 -47.71 32.20
CA ALA A 441 2.17 -46.63 33.18
C ALA A 441 2.85 -45.39 32.58
N ALA A 442 2.20 -44.23 32.70
CA ALA A 442 2.75 -42.96 32.27
C ALA A 442 4.00 -42.65 33.09
N ASP A 443 5.16 -42.66 32.44
CA ASP A 443 6.42 -42.22 33.03
C ASP A 443 6.51 -40.70 32.86
N GLU A 444 6.60 -40.00 33.98
CA GLU A 444 6.91 -38.57 34.06
C GLU A 444 8.37 -38.37 33.64
N GLY A 445 8.64 -37.63 32.56
CA GLY A 445 10.02 -37.32 32.19
C GLY A 445 10.17 -36.36 31.02
N ASP A 446 10.75 -35.20 31.34
CA ASP A 446 11.45 -34.25 30.47
C ASP A 446 10.65 -33.20 29.69
N LEU A 447 10.35 -32.14 30.46
CA LEU A 447 10.37 -30.76 30.01
C LEU A 447 11.79 -30.32 29.56
N VAL A 448 11.78 -29.35 28.63
CA VAL A 448 12.75 -28.26 28.38
C VAL A 448 13.72 -28.46 27.18
N PRO A 449 14.07 -27.38 26.44
CA PRO A 449 13.48 -26.03 26.31
C PRO A 449 12.77 -25.76 24.98
#